data_AF-A0A3D3ZM36-F1
#
_entry.id   AF-A0A3D3ZM36-F1
#
_cell.length_a   1.000
_cell.length_b   1.000
_cell.length_c   1.000
_cell.angle_alpha   90.00
_cell.angle_beta   90.00
_cell.angle_gamma   90.00
#
_symmetry.space_group_name_H-M   'P 1'
#
loop_
_entity.id
_entity.type
_entity.pdbx_description
1 polymer ?
#
loop_
_entity_poly.entity_id
_entity_poly.type
_entity_poly.pdbx_seq_one_letter_code
_entity_poly.pdbx_strand_id
1 'polypeptide(L)' 'MSRRDQIRMTDAEIRAFLAEQRTLQVATIDHDGYPHLVAMWYVIINDEIAFWTYARSQKAVNLRRDPRLTCL' A
#
# COMPACT_ATOMS: atom_id res chain seq x y z
N MET A 1 17.19 -22.42 -9.63
CA MET A 1 16.24 -21.61 -8.83
C MET A 1 16.99 -20.41 -8.29
N SER A 2 16.45 -19.21 -8.48
CA SER A 2 16.97 -18.01 -7.84
C SER A 2 16.67 -18.06 -6.34
N ARG A 3 17.53 -17.48 -5.49
CA ARG A 3 17.20 -17.32 -4.05
C ARG A 3 15.87 -16.60 -3.83
N ARG A 4 15.47 -15.74 -4.79
CA ARG A 4 14.17 -15.05 -4.77
C ARG A 4 12.99 -16.02 -4.92
N ASP A 5 13.14 -17.07 -5.71
CA ASP A 5 12.07 -18.05 -5.92
C ASP A 5 11.80 -18.87 -4.65
N GLN A 6 12.83 -19.08 -3.83
CA GLN A 6 12.75 -19.84 -2.57
C GLN A 6 12.04 -19.08 -1.44
N ILE A 7 11.98 -17.75 -1.53
CA ILE A 7 11.35 -16.88 -0.52
C ILE A 7 10.06 -16.21 -1.04
N ARG A 8 9.66 -16.52 -2.28
CA ARG A 8 8.46 -15.95 -2.87
C ARG A 8 7.25 -16.60 -2.21
N MET A 9 6.44 -15.79 -1.56
CA MET A 9 5.16 -16.24 -1.02
C MET A 9 4.20 -16.64 -2.16
N THR A 10 3.46 -17.71 -1.92
CA THR A 10 2.29 -18.10 -2.71
C THR A 10 1.12 -17.14 -2.46
N ASP A 11 0.14 -17.12 -3.36
CA ASP A 11 -1.04 -16.27 -3.21
C ASP A 11 -1.83 -16.57 -1.92
N ALA A 12 -1.82 -17.82 -1.46
CA ALA A 12 -2.45 -18.21 -0.20
C ALA A 12 -1.70 -17.65 1.02
N GLU A 13 -0.36 -17.70 1.01
CA GLU A 13 0.47 -17.12 2.05
C GLU A 13 0.31 -15.59 2.07
N ILE A 14 0.23 -14.93 0.91
CA ILE A 14 0.01 -13.47 0.82
C ILE A 14 -1.34 -13.10 1.46
N ARG A 15 -2.41 -13.81 1.10
CA ARG A 15 -3.75 -13.57 1.67
C ARG A 15 -3.77 -13.78 3.19
N ALA A 16 -3.14 -14.86 3.68
CA ALA A 16 -3.04 -15.12 5.10
C ALA A 16 -2.26 -14.02 5.85
N PHE A 17 -1.12 -13.60 5.30
CA PHE A 17 -0.33 -12.51 5.88
C PHE A 17 -1.12 -11.20 5.94
N LEU A 18 -1.79 -10.81 4.85
CA LEU A 18 -2.59 -9.60 4.82
C LEU A 18 -3.80 -9.65 5.77
N ALA A 19 -4.36 -10.84 6.04
CA ALA A 19 -5.43 -11.01 7.01
C ALA A 19 -4.96 -10.83 8.47
N GLU A 20 -3.68 -11.08 8.75
CA GLU A 20 -3.11 -10.96 10.10
C GLU A 20 -2.54 -9.56 10.40
N GLN A 21 -2.07 -8.85 9.38
CA GLN A 21 -1.52 -7.50 9.53
C GLN A 21 -2.62 -6.44 9.67
N ARG A 22 -2.26 -5.28 10.24
CA ARG A 22 -3.19 -4.15 10.43
C ARG A 22 -2.70 -2.84 9.82
N THR A 23 -1.42 -2.76 9.50
CA THR A 23 -0.77 -1.54 9.07
C THR A 23 0.01 -1.76 7.79
N LEU A 24 0.03 -0.75 6.94
CA LEU A 24 0.87 -0.68 5.75
C LEU A 24 1.55 0.69 5.66
N GLN A 25 2.60 0.78 4.86
CA GLN A 25 3.17 2.06 4.45
C GLN A 25 2.60 2.46 3.09
N VAL A 26 1.90 3.60 3.01
CA VAL A 26 1.45 4.18 1.74
C VAL A 26 2.49 5.18 1.26
N ALA A 27 3.05 4.95 0.08
CA ALA A 27 3.87 5.92 -0.64
C ALA A 27 3.06 6.57 -1.76
N THR A 28 3.05 7.91 -1.80
CA THR A 28 2.50 8.73 -2.89
C THR A 28 3.56 9.68 -3.43
N ILE A 29 3.36 10.22 -4.63
CA ILE A 29 4.33 11.11 -5.28
C ILE A 29 3.98 12.57 -4.96
N ASP A 30 4.87 13.29 -4.28
CA ASP A 30 4.68 14.71 -3.97
C ASP A 30 4.86 15.62 -5.20
N HIS A 31 4.60 16.92 -5.06
CA HIS A 31 4.55 17.85 -6.20
C HIS A 31 5.91 18.04 -6.89
N ASP A 32 6.98 17.76 -6.17
CA ASP A 32 8.38 17.83 -6.61
C ASP A 32 8.95 16.44 -6.96
N GLY A 33 8.10 15.40 -6.95
CA GLY A 33 8.46 14.03 -7.31
C GLY A 33 9.03 13.20 -6.16
N TYR A 34 9.24 13.77 -4.98
CA TYR A 34 9.72 12.99 -3.82
C TYR A 34 8.63 12.06 -3.28
N PRO A 35 9.00 10.89 -2.73
CA PRO A 35 8.04 9.98 -2.12
C PRO A 35 7.56 10.52 -0.76
N HIS A 36 6.25 10.68 -0.61
CA HIS A 36 5.60 10.98 0.65
C HIS A 36 5.05 9.67 1.26
N LEU A 37 5.64 9.23 2.37
CA LEU A 37 5.28 8.00 3.08
C LEU A 37 4.47 8.26 4.34
N VAL A 38 3.46 7.43 4.60
CA VAL A 38 2.73 7.39 5.86
C VAL A 38 2.40 5.95 6.27
N ALA A 39 2.30 5.71 7.58
CA ALA A 39 1.69 4.48 8.09
C ALA A 39 0.16 4.64 8.11
N MET A 40 -0.56 3.66 7.58
CA MET A 40 -2.03 3.65 7.53
C MET A 40 -2.55 2.29 8.00
N TRP A 41 -3.70 2.31 8.68
CA TRP A 41 -4.48 1.09 8.86
C TRP A 41 -5.23 0.76 7.58
N TYR A 42 -5.42 -0.53 7.34
CA TYR A 42 -6.15 -1.02 6.17
C TYR A 42 -7.08 -2.18 6.54
N VAL A 43 -7.96 -2.51 5.62
CA VAL A 43 -8.82 -3.70 5.62
C VAL A 43 -8.79 -4.33 4.23
N ILE A 44 -9.21 -5.59 4.13
CA ILE A 44 -9.44 -6.25 2.85
C ILE A 44 -10.93 -6.18 2.50
N ILE A 45 -11.25 -5.65 1.31
CA ILE A 45 -12.60 -5.59 0.76
C ILE A 45 -12.53 -6.12 -0.67
N ASN A 46 -13.29 -7.17 -0.98
CA ASN A 46 -13.30 -7.81 -2.31
C ASN A 46 -11.89 -8.21 -2.80
N ASP A 47 -11.08 -8.81 -1.93
CA ASP A 47 -9.67 -9.19 -2.19
C ASP A 47 -8.72 -8.02 -2.50
N GLU A 48 -9.15 -6.78 -2.26
CA GLU A 48 -8.33 -5.57 -2.43
C GLU A 48 -8.03 -4.89 -1.09
N ILE A 49 -6.85 -4.27 -1.01
CA ILE A 49 -6.46 -3.42 0.12
C ILE A 49 -7.26 -2.12 0.05
N ALA A 50 -8.02 -1.84 1.10
CA ALA A 50 -8.75 -0.60 1.27
C ALA A 50 -8.29 0.14 2.53
N PHE A 51 -8.10 1.45 2.42
CA PHE A 51 -7.86 2.35 3.54
C PHE A 51 -8.59 3.67 3.30
N TRP A 52 -8.92 4.38 4.37
CA TRP A 52 -9.58 5.68 4.28
C TRP A 52 -8.56 6.80 4.51
N THR A 53 -8.85 7.99 3.98
CA THR A 53 -8.03 9.17 4.24
C THR A 53 -8.89 10.43 4.27
N TYR A 54 -8.46 11.45 5.01
CA TYR A 54 -9.12 12.75 4.98
C TYR A 54 -8.98 13.38 3.59
N ALA A 55 -10.07 13.96 3.08
CA ALA A 55 -10.12 14.54 1.73
C ALA A 55 -9.09 15.67 1.49
N ARG A 56 -8.61 16.33 2.55
CA ARG A 56 -7.58 17.38 2.51
C ARG A 56 -6.17 16.90 2.88
N SER A 57 -5.97 15.59 3.11
CA SER A 57 -4.64 15.06 3.44
C SER A 57 -3.67 15.23 2.27
N GLN A 58 -2.37 15.35 2.56
CA GLN A 58 -1.34 15.48 1.51
C GLN A 58 -1.36 14.31 0.54
N LYS A 59 -1.65 13.07 0.98
CA LYS A 59 -1.78 11.92 0.05
C LYS A 59 -3.00 12.03 -0.85
N ALA A 60 -4.13 12.58 -0.37
CA ALA A 60 -5.29 12.81 -1.23
C ALA A 60 -4.99 13.89 -2.27
N VAL A 61 -4.26 14.94 -1.91
CA VAL A 61 -3.79 15.96 -2.85
C VAL A 61 -2.84 15.35 -3.88
N ASN A 62 -1.88 14.53 -3.42
CA ASN A 62 -0.94 13.82 -4.30
C ASN A 62 -1.67 12.89 -5.27
N LEU A 63 -2.58 12.05 -4.79
CA LEU A 63 -3.33 11.08 -5.60
C LEU A 63 -4.24 11.72 -6.66
N ARG A 64 -4.75 12.93 -6.40
CA ARG A 64 -5.51 13.69 -7.41
C ARG A 64 -4.63 14.23 -8.53
N ARG A 65 -3.37 14.53 -8.24
CA ARG A 65 -2.38 15.00 -9.23
C ARG A 65 -1.75 13.82 -9.98
N ASP A 66 -1.39 12.76 -9.27
CA ASP A 66 -0.79 11.54 -9.79
C ASP A 66 -1.37 10.33 -9.03
N PRO A 67 -2.16 9.47 -9.70
CA PRO A 67 -2.87 8.37 -9.03
C PRO A 67 -1.96 7.18 -8.65
N ARG A 68 -0.66 7.22 -8.96
CA ARG A 68 0.27 6.14 -8.63
C ARG A 68 0.57 6.13 -7.12
N LEU A 69 0.53 4.93 -6.54
CA LEU A 69 0.93 4.68 -5.16
C LEU A 69 1.51 3.27 -5.01
N THR A 70 2.21 3.05 -3.91
CA THR A 70 2.63 1.71 -3.46
C THR A 70 2.21 1.51 -2.01
N CYS A 71 1.82 0.29 -1.67
CA CYS A 71 1.63 -0.19 -0.31
C CYS A 71 2.71 -1.23 0.01
N LEU A 72 3.34 -1.09 1.17
CA LEU A 72 4.33 -2.04 1.71
C LEU A 72 3.90 -2.54 3.08
#